data_AF-A0A7D6J7J1-F1
#
_entry.id   AF-A0A7D6J7J1-F1
#
_cell.length_a   1.000
_cell.length_b   1.000
_cell.length_c   1.000
_cell.angle_alpha   90.00
_cell.angle_beta   90.00
_cell.angle_gamma   90.00
#
_symmetry.space_group_name_H-M   'P 1'
#
loop_
_entity.id
_entity.type
_entity.pdbx_description
1 polymer ?
#
loop_
_entity_poly.entity_id
_entity_poly.type
_entity_poly.pdbx_seq_one_letter_code
_entity_poly.pdbx_strand_id
1 'polypeptide(L)'
;WLTAAECDDLLAFLKASLAQITEIVRRDTKRIAAALVPSAVPRLMDRRFGDWRLLADEYEHENWLDAGETDRLDQVLDAILVRSARFCPVLLRLVNEREENMEGAGVITDLLRFPGDPVRRWLDRRVLRDVVREARGVNAQV
;
A
#
# COMPACT_ATOMS: atom_id res chain seq x y z
N TRP A 1 -24.16 24.81 -40.89
CA TRP A 1 -23.51 23.49 -40.99
C TRP A 1 -22.01 23.74 -41.07
N LEU A 2 -21.18 22.89 -40.45
CA LEU A 2 -19.72 23.09 -40.38
C LEU A 2 -19.07 22.82 -41.76
N THR A 3 -18.07 23.62 -42.11
CA THR A 3 -17.23 23.43 -43.28
C THR A 3 -16.31 22.22 -43.12
N ALA A 4 -15.74 21.72 -44.22
CA ALA A 4 -14.79 20.60 -44.18
C ALA A 4 -13.56 20.90 -43.29
N ALA A 5 -13.02 22.12 -43.37
CA ALA A 5 -11.89 22.54 -42.55
C ALA A 5 -12.23 22.53 -41.05
N GLU A 6 -13.41 23.04 -40.68
CA GLU A 6 -13.85 23.00 -39.27
C GLU A 6 -14.08 21.57 -38.77
N CYS A 7 -14.53 20.66 -39.64
CA CYS A 7 -14.64 19.24 -39.31
C CYS A 7 -13.26 18.58 -39.10
N ASP A 8 -12.28 18.92 -39.93
CA ASP A 8 -10.90 18.42 -39.80
C ASP A 8 -10.24 18.92 -38.50
N ASP A 9 -10.43 20.20 -38.18
CA ASP A 9 -9.93 20.80 -36.94
C ASP A 9 -10.57 20.15 -35.71
N LEU A 10 -11.89 19.92 -35.72
CA LEU A 10 -12.58 19.19 -34.65
C LEU A 10 -12.06 17.77 -34.52
N LEU A 11 -11.86 17.06 -35.62
CA LEU A 11 -11.33 15.69 -35.59
C LEU A 11 -9.90 15.66 -35.04
N ALA A 12 -9.04 16.61 -35.42
CA ALA A 12 -7.70 16.73 -34.90
C ALA A 12 -7.70 17.00 -33.38
N PHE A 13 -8.55 17.93 -32.92
CA PHE A 13 -8.74 18.22 -31.50
C PHE A 13 -9.22 16.99 -30.71
N LEU A 14 -10.21 16.26 -31.23
CA LEU A 14 -10.72 15.06 -30.58
C LEU A 14 -9.65 13.97 -30.49
N LYS A 15 -8.87 13.76 -31.56
CA LYS A 15 -7.75 12.82 -31.56
C LYS A 15 -6.68 13.18 -30.53
N ALA A 16 -6.30 14.46 -30.47
CA ALA A 16 -5.33 14.95 -29.49
C ALA A 16 -5.83 14.77 -28.05
N SER A 17 -7.09 15.12 -27.80
CA SER A 17 -7.72 14.98 -26.48
C SER A 17 -7.80 13.52 -26.05
N LEU A 18 -8.21 12.61 -26.96
CA LEU A 18 -8.25 11.18 -26.68
C LEU A 18 -6.87 10.61 -26.38
N ALA A 19 -5.85 11.00 -27.15
CA ALA A 19 -4.48 10.58 -26.91
C ALA A 19 -3.98 11.05 -25.53
N GLN A 20 -4.29 12.30 -25.15
CA GLN A 20 -3.94 12.84 -23.84
C GLN A 20 -4.62 12.07 -22.69
N ILE A 21 -5.93 11.85 -22.79
CA ILE A 21 -6.68 11.10 -21.76
C ILE A 21 -6.13 9.67 -21.63
N THR A 22 -5.87 9.01 -22.76
CA THR A 22 -5.32 7.64 -22.78
C THR A 22 -3.96 7.58 -22.10
N GLU A 23 -3.10 8.56 -22.33
CA GLU A 23 -1.80 8.63 -21.70
C GLU A 23 -1.88 8.89 -20.19
N ILE A 24 -2.80 9.74 -19.74
CA ILE A 24 -3.08 9.98 -18.31
C ILE A 24 -3.52 8.67 -17.65
N VAL A 25 -4.54 8.01 -18.21
CA VAL A 25 -5.03 6.72 -17.70
C VAL A 25 -3.89 5.70 -17.64
N ARG A 26 -3.11 5.56 -18.72
CA ARG A 26 -1.98 4.62 -18.77
C ARG A 26 -0.94 4.91 -17.69
N ARG A 27 -0.63 6.18 -17.42
CA ARG A 27 0.34 6.57 -16.39
C ARG A 27 -0.22 6.30 -14.99
N ASP A 28 -1.45 6.69 -14.75
CA ASP A 28 -2.08 6.56 -13.43
C ASP A 28 -2.34 5.11 -13.07
N THR A 29 -2.76 4.27 -14.02
CA THR A 29 -2.85 2.81 -13.82
C THR A 29 -1.52 2.21 -13.38
N LYS A 30 -0.39 2.62 -13.99
CA LYS A 30 0.94 2.13 -13.57
C LYS A 30 1.29 2.57 -12.14
N ARG A 31 0.92 3.79 -11.77
CA ARG A 31 1.18 4.33 -10.41
C ARG A 31 0.33 3.62 -9.36
N ILE A 32 -0.95 3.38 -9.67
CA ILE A 32 -1.86 2.62 -8.82
C ILE A 32 -1.32 1.20 -8.64
N ALA A 33 -1.02 0.50 -9.73
CA ALA A 33 -0.45 -0.86 -9.66
C ALA A 33 0.81 -0.92 -8.79
N ALA A 34 1.74 0.03 -8.99
CA ALA A 34 2.97 0.10 -8.20
C ALA A 34 2.74 0.41 -6.70
N ALA A 35 1.66 1.11 -6.35
CA ALA A 35 1.33 1.44 -4.97
C ALA A 35 0.69 0.28 -4.20
N LEU A 36 0.13 -0.70 -4.92
CA LEU A 36 -0.56 -1.87 -4.35
C LEU A 36 0.38 -3.07 -4.11
N VAL A 37 1.45 -3.19 -4.89
CA VAL A 37 2.43 -4.28 -4.75
C VAL A 37 3.62 -3.89 -3.88
N PRO A 38 4.30 -4.87 -3.23
CA PRO A 38 5.53 -4.61 -2.50
C PRO A 38 6.57 -3.93 -3.39
N SER A 39 7.28 -2.96 -2.81
CA SER A 39 8.39 -2.29 -3.47
C SER A 39 9.62 -3.18 -3.51
N ALA A 40 10.62 -2.80 -4.32
CA ALA A 40 11.90 -3.49 -4.41
C ALA A 40 12.66 -3.55 -3.07
N VAL A 41 12.36 -2.64 -2.13
CA VAL A 41 12.92 -2.62 -0.78
C VAL A 41 11.75 -2.67 0.22
N PRO A 42 11.20 -3.88 0.48
CA PRO A 42 9.96 -4.00 1.22
C PRO A 42 10.09 -3.69 2.72
N ARG A 43 11.31 -3.72 3.29
CA ARG A 43 11.56 -3.49 4.72
C ARG A 43 11.22 -2.05 5.13
N LEU A 44 10.17 -1.90 5.94
CA LEU A 44 9.69 -0.62 6.45
C LEU A 44 10.20 -0.32 7.87
N MET A 45 10.39 -1.36 8.66
CA MET A 45 10.86 -1.24 10.04
C MET A 45 11.68 -2.45 10.45
N ASP A 46 12.75 -2.16 11.19
CA ASP A 46 13.57 -3.15 11.86
C ASP A 46 13.90 -2.62 13.26
N ARG A 47 13.40 -3.29 14.31
CA ARG A 47 13.61 -2.86 15.69
C ARG A 47 14.02 -4.05 16.55
N ARG A 48 15.09 -3.87 17.32
CA ARG A 48 15.61 -4.87 18.24
C ARG A 48 15.41 -4.45 19.69
N PHE A 49 14.99 -5.38 20.52
CA PHE A 49 14.76 -5.22 21.96
C PHE A 49 15.24 -6.48 22.70
N GLY A 50 16.48 -6.46 23.19
CA GLY A 50 17.12 -7.68 23.72
C GLY A 50 17.28 -8.73 22.62
N ASP A 51 16.78 -9.95 22.89
CA ASP A 51 16.77 -11.07 21.95
C ASP A 51 15.59 -11.01 20.96
N TRP A 52 14.73 -10.00 21.06
CA TRP A 52 13.56 -9.87 20.20
C TRP A 52 13.81 -8.91 19.05
N ARG A 53 13.32 -9.28 17.86
CA ARG A 53 13.33 -8.43 16.68
C ARG A 53 11.92 -8.29 16.10
N LEU A 54 11.46 -7.04 15.98
CA LEU A 54 10.19 -6.68 15.37
C LEU A 54 10.43 -6.13 13.97
N LEU A 55 9.88 -6.83 12.98
CA LEU A 55 10.06 -6.55 11.55
C LEU A 55 8.74 -6.14 10.92
N ALA A 56 8.78 -5.12 10.08
CA ALA A 56 7.65 -4.77 9.22
C ALA A 56 8.12 -4.74 7.76
N ASP A 57 7.48 -5.54 6.91
CA ASP A 57 7.76 -5.63 5.49
C ASP A 57 6.47 -5.36 4.70
N GLU A 58 6.57 -4.65 3.58
CA GLU A 58 5.50 -4.69 2.58
C GLU A 58 5.27 -6.14 2.14
N TYR A 59 4.01 -6.54 2.08
CA TYR A 59 3.63 -7.93 1.94
C TYR A 59 2.62 -8.10 0.82
N GLU A 60 2.85 -9.14 0.01
CA GLU A 60 1.96 -9.53 -1.07
C GLU A 60 0.75 -10.26 -0.45
N HIS A 61 -0.23 -9.47 -0.02
CA HIS A 61 -1.50 -9.94 0.50
C HIS A 61 -2.64 -9.19 -0.17
N GLU A 62 -3.78 -9.85 -0.23
CA GLU A 62 -5.00 -9.24 -0.72
C GLU A 62 -5.39 -8.03 0.14
N ASN A 63 -5.68 -6.91 -0.52
CA ASN A 63 -6.08 -5.65 0.10
C ASN A 63 -7.29 -5.14 -0.67
N TRP A 64 -8.43 -4.99 0.00
CA TRP A 64 -9.70 -4.71 -0.67
C TRP A 64 -10.40 -3.54 0.00
N LEU A 65 -10.75 -2.53 -0.79
CA LEU A 65 -11.72 -1.53 -0.37
C LEU A 65 -13.13 -2.10 -0.54
N ASP A 66 -14.02 -1.82 0.41
CA ASP A 66 -15.42 -2.20 0.28
C ASP A 66 -16.05 -1.43 -0.89
N ALA A 67 -16.80 -2.13 -1.74
CA ALA A 67 -17.47 -1.55 -2.90
C ALA A 67 -18.48 -0.44 -2.51
N GLY A 68 -18.95 -0.44 -1.26
CA GLY A 68 -19.82 0.61 -0.72
C GLY A 68 -19.09 1.89 -0.28
N GLU A 69 -17.75 1.89 -0.16
CA GLU A 69 -16.96 3.01 0.37
C GLU A 69 -16.37 3.91 -0.74
N THR A 70 -17.22 4.48 -1.61
CA THR A 70 -16.77 5.32 -2.74
C THR A 70 -15.94 6.52 -2.30
N ASP A 71 -16.33 7.18 -1.21
CA ASP A 71 -15.59 8.33 -0.67
C ASP A 71 -14.16 7.94 -0.23
N ARG A 72 -13.97 6.69 0.20
CA ARG A 72 -12.65 6.18 0.58
C ARG A 72 -11.81 5.85 -0.63
N LEU A 73 -12.43 5.31 -1.69
CA LEU A 73 -11.75 5.04 -2.95
C LEU A 73 -11.15 6.34 -3.51
N ASP A 74 -11.93 7.43 -3.54
CA ASP A 74 -11.45 8.72 -4.02
C ASP A 74 -10.27 9.23 -3.19
N GLN A 75 -10.34 9.12 -1.86
CA GLN A 75 -9.23 9.50 -0.97
C GLN A 75 -7.96 8.69 -1.21
N VAL A 76 -8.09 7.38 -1.45
CA VAL A 76 -6.94 6.49 -1.73
C VAL A 76 -6.34 6.83 -3.09
N LEU A 77 -7.16 7.04 -4.12
CA LEU A 77 -6.70 7.43 -5.44
C LEU A 77 -5.98 8.78 -5.41
N ASP A 78 -6.54 9.79 -4.76
CA ASP A 78 -5.90 11.09 -4.58
C ASP A 78 -4.56 10.97 -3.84
N ALA A 79 -4.52 10.19 -2.77
CA ALA A 79 -3.29 9.99 -2.03
C ALA A 79 -2.20 9.31 -2.86
N ILE A 80 -2.54 8.32 -3.68
CA ILE A 80 -1.60 7.63 -4.57
C ILE A 80 -1.17 8.57 -5.72
N LEU A 81 -2.12 9.20 -6.40
CA LEU A 81 -1.89 9.96 -7.63
C LEU A 81 -1.37 11.38 -7.38
N VAL A 82 -1.61 11.98 -6.22
CA VAL A 82 -1.10 13.33 -5.88
C VAL A 82 0.10 13.25 -4.96
N ARG A 83 0.08 12.35 -3.97
CA ARG A 83 1.06 12.32 -2.86
C ARG A 83 1.96 11.09 -2.87
N SER A 84 1.86 10.24 -3.89
CA SER A 84 2.65 9.01 -4.03
C SER A 84 2.53 8.08 -2.82
N ALA A 85 1.33 8.03 -2.23
CA ALA A 85 1.03 7.11 -1.15
C ALA A 85 1.15 5.65 -1.60
N ARG A 86 1.33 4.77 -0.60
CA ARG A 86 1.39 3.32 -0.73
C ARG A 86 0.12 2.76 -0.10
N PHE A 87 -0.50 1.81 -0.77
CA PHE A 87 -1.69 1.09 -0.29
C PHE A 87 -1.44 -0.43 -0.34
N CYS A 88 -0.22 -0.81 0.07
CA CYS A 88 0.27 -2.17 0.11
C CYS A 88 0.23 -2.67 1.57
N PRO A 89 -0.31 -3.87 1.84
CA PRO A 89 -0.32 -4.44 3.17
C PRO A 89 1.08 -4.55 3.79
N VAL A 90 1.11 -4.54 5.11
CA VAL A 90 2.36 -4.66 5.87
C VAL A 90 2.29 -5.88 6.76
N LEU A 91 3.22 -6.82 6.57
CA LEU A 91 3.41 -7.96 7.46
C LEU A 91 4.30 -7.53 8.62
N LEU A 92 3.77 -7.64 9.82
CA LEU A 92 4.47 -7.47 11.08
C LEU A 92 4.88 -8.85 11.60
N ARG A 93 6.17 -9.03 11.91
CA ARG A 93 6.70 -10.28 12.48
C ARG A 93 7.49 -10.00 13.73
N LEU A 94 7.28 -10.82 14.75
CA LEU A 94 8.07 -10.84 15.96
C LEU A 94 8.89 -12.13 15.98
N VAL A 95 10.20 -11.97 16.03
CA VAL A 95 11.18 -13.06 15.96
C VAL A 95 12.00 -13.07 17.24
N ASN A 96 12.20 -14.24 17.84
CA ASN A 96 13.17 -14.45 18.90
C ASN A 96 14.50 -14.85 18.26
N GLU A 97 15.50 -13.98 18.30
CA GLU A 97 16.82 -14.21 17.69
C GLU A 97 17.59 -15.34 18.38
N ARG A 98 17.29 -15.64 19.65
CA ARG A 98 17.96 -16.73 20.38
C ARG A 98 17.49 -18.11 19.94
N GLU A 99 16.21 -18.22 19.62
CA GLU A 99 15.57 -19.48 19.24
C GLU A 99 15.39 -19.61 17.72
N GLU A 100 15.77 -18.56 16.98
CA GLU A 100 15.62 -18.41 15.53
C GLU A 100 14.17 -18.63 15.00
N ASN A 101 13.19 -18.64 15.90
CA ASN A 101 11.80 -18.93 15.59
C ASN A 101 10.97 -17.65 15.40
N MET A 102 10.02 -17.74 14.47
CA MET A 102 8.94 -16.77 14.35
C MET A 102 7.92 -17.07 15.44
N GLU A 103 7.77 -16.15 16.37
CA GLU A 103 6.92 -16.33 17.54
C GLU A 103 5.54 -15.66 17.35
N GLY A 104 5.42 -14.69 16.45
CA GLY A 104 4.11 -14.13 16.09
C GLY A 104 4.12 -13.32 14.80
N ALA A 105 2.98 -13.28 14.12
CA ALA A 105 2.82 -12.59 12.85
C ALA A 105 1.42 -11.99 12.66
N GLY A 106 1.35 -10.84 11.98
CA GLY A 106 0.08 -10.15 11.73
C GLY A 106 0.17 -9.24 10.52
N VAL A 107 -0.92 -9.13 9.77
CA VAL A 107 -1.00 -8.30 8.57
C VAL A 107 -1.79 -7.03 8.88
N ILE A 108 -1.24 -5.88 8.52
CA ILE A 108 -1.94 -4.61 8.53
C ILE A 108 -2.47 -4.37 7.11
N THR A 109 -3.79 -4.46 6.95
CA THR A 109 -4.51 -4.19 5.69
C THR A 109 -5.10 -2.78 5.70
N ASP A 110 -5.65 -2.36 4.57
CA ASP A 110 -6.35 -1.08 4.36
C ASP A 110 -5.55 0.16 4.79
N LEU A 111 -4.23 0.01 4.76
CA LEU A 111 -3.28 1.00 5.25
C LEU A 111 -2.80 1.90 4.12
N LEU A 112 -3.09 3.18 4.26
CA LEU A 112 -2.56 4.23 3.40
C LEU A 112 -1.31 4.84 4.05
N ARG A 113 -0.14 4.56 3.48
CA ARG A 113 1.17 4.98 4.02
C ARG A 113 1.83 5.97 3.09
N PHE A 114 2.31 7.09 3.61
CA PHE A 114 3.08 8.05 2.82
C PHE A 114 4.59 7.75 2.92
N PRO A 115 5.34 7.81 1.81
CA PRO A 115 6.79 7.70 1.86
C PRO A 115 7.40 8.73 2.84
N GLY A 116 8.31 8.27 3.69
CA GLY A 116 8.95 9.11 4.72
C GLY A 116 8.15 9.29 6.01
N ASP A 117 6.91 8.80 6.11
CA ASP A 117 6.17 8.86 7.37
C ASP A 117 6.85 8.04 8.47
N PRO A 118 6.95 8.58 9.70
CA PRO A 118 7.48 7.83 10.82
C PRO A 118 6.55 6.67 11.17
N VAL A 119 7.14 5.55 11.62
CA VAL A 119 6.45 4.31 12.03
C VAL A 119 5.17 4.55 12.83
N ARG A 120 5.21 5.47 13.80
CA ARG A 120 4.08 5.79 14.68
C ARG A 120 2.81 6.27 13.97
N ARG A 121 2.90 6.71 12.71
CA ARG A 121 1.75 7.17 11.90
C ARG A 121 0.99 6.04 11.25
N TRP A 122 1.64 4.92 10.96
CA TRP A 122 1.06 3.82 10.18
C TRP A 122 1.03 2.48 10.92
N LEU A 123 1.80 2.32 12.00
CA LEU A 123 1.83 1.09 12.77
C LEU A 123 0.53 0.90 13.56
N ASP A 124 -0.22 -0.16 13.23
CA ASP A 124 -1.41 -0.55 13.97
C ASP A 124 -1.04 -1.22 15.30
N ARG A 125 -1.44 -0.58 16.40
CA ARG A 125 -1.20 -1.06 17.77
C ARG A 125 -2.07 -2.26 18.16
N ARG A 126 -3.19 -2.50 17.45
CA ARG A 126 -4.04 -3.67 17.63
C ARG A 126 -3.32 -4.90 17.08
N VAL A 127 -2.90 -4.85 15.82
CA VAL A 127 -2.09 -5.90 15.18
C VAL A 127 -0.81 -6.18 15.97
N LEU A 128 -0.08 -5.14 16.42
CA LEU A 128 1.09 -5.33 17.28
C LEU A 128 0.76 -6.08 18.57
N ARG A 129 -0.36 -5.77 19.21
CA ARG A 129 -0.78 -6.44 20.45
C ARG A 129 -1.10 -7.90 20.20
N ASP A 130 -1.75 -8.21 19.08
CA ASP A 130 -2.09 -9.57 18.70
C ASP A 130 -0.84 -10.40 18.40
N VAL A 131 0.11 -9.85 17.65
CA VAL A 131 1.43 -10.45 17.40
C VAL A 131 2.19 -10.74 18.69
N VAL A 132 2.21 -9.78 19.62
CA VAL A 132 2.88 -9.96 20.92
C VAL A 132 2.15 -10.99 21.78
N ARG A 133 0.81 -11.05 21.69
CA ARG A 133 0.01 -12.02 22.43
C ARG A 133 0.24 -13.44 21.90
N GLU A 134 0.30 -13.61 20.59
CA GLU A 134 0.62 -14.86 19.91
C GLU A 134 1.99 -15.38 20.38
N ALA A 135 3.03 -14.54 20.32
CA ALA A 135 4.37 -14.88 20.78
C ALA A 135 4.43 -15.29 22.25
N ARG A 136 3.63 -14.67 23.11
CA ARG A 136 3.53 -15.08 24.52
C ARG A 136 2.78 -16.40 24.70
N GLY A 137 1.79 -16.67 23.86
CA GLY A 137 1.02 -17.92 23.88
C GLY A 137 1.88 -19.12 23.49
N VAL A 138 2.72 -18.95 22.46
CA VAL A 138 3.68 -19.98 22.02
C VAL A 138 4.65 -20.33 23.15
N ASN A 139 5.26 -19.31 23.79
CA ASN A 139 6.18 -19.50 24.91
C ASN A 139 5.56 -20.16 26.16
N ALA A 140 4.24 -20.13 26.32
CA ALA A 140 3.56 -20.75 27.47
C ALA A 140 3.21 -22.24 27.24
N GLN A 141 3.36 -22.74 26.02
CA GLN A 141 3.05 -24.13 25.64
C GLN A 141 4.30 -25.02 25.54
N VAL A 142 5.50 -24.44 25.70
CA VAL A 142 6.81 -25.13 25.64
C VAL A 142 7.34 -25.40 27.04
#